data_AF-A0A658NK29-F1
#
_entry.id   AF-A0A658NK29-F1
#
_cell.length_a   1.000
_cell.length_b   1.000
_cell.length_c   1.000
_cell.angle_alpha   90.00
_cell.angle_beta   90.00
_cell.angle_gamma   90.00
#
_symmetry.space_group_name_H-M   'P 1'
#
loop_
_entity.id
_entity.type
_entity.pdbx_description
1 polymer ?
#
loop_
_entity_poly.entity_id
_entity_poly.type
_entity_poly.pdbx_seq_one_letter_code
_entity_poly.pdbx_strand_id
1 'polypeptide(L)'
;GGHVISLARSLSFNGLGNAFHIAAINGGRHVAPLFAGLTVFAWTEVLETAEIPGRDDVGALRLRTIATKDRPCADFPREAS
;
A
#
# COMPACT_ATOMS: atom_id res chain seq x y z
N GLY A 1 11.01 10.56 -0.96
CA GLY A 1 9.65 10.14 -0.59
C GLY A 1 8.97 9.32 -1.67
N GLY A 2 8.62 9.95 -2.79
CA GLY A 2 7.83 9.33 -3.87
C GLY A 2 8.38 8.01 -4.44
N HIS A 3 9.71 7.84 -4.53
CA HIS A 3 10.33 6.60 -5.03
C HIS A 3 9.87 5.34 -4.26
N VAL A 4 9.77 5.43 -2.93
CA VAL A 4 9.33 4.30 -2.07
C VAL A 4 7.84 4.03 -2.22
N ILE A 5 7.03 5.08 -2.39
CA ILE A 5 5.59 4.97 -2.61
C ILE A 5 5.30 4.28 -3.95
N SER A 6 6.03 4.64 -5.01
CA SER A 6 5.93 3.99 -6.31
C SER A 6 6.33 2.52 -6.26
N LEU A 7 7.42 2.18 -5.56
CA LEU A 7 7.84 0.79 -5.36
C LEU A 7 6.80 -0.03 -4.60
N ALA A 8 6.29 0.49 -3.48
CA ALA A 8 5.26 -0.18 -2.70
C ALA A 8 3.96 -0.37 -3.50
N ARG A 9 3.57 0.60 -4.34
CA ARG A 9 2.42 0.48 -5.24
C ARG A 9 2.64 -0.62 -6.28
N SER A 10 3.81 -0.68 -6.91
CA SER A 10 4.15 -1.77 -7.84
C SER A 10 4.11 -3.14 -7.15
N LEU A 11 4.62 -3.26 -5.92
CA LEU A 11 4.57 -4.51 -5.14
C LEU A 11 3.13 -4.92 -4.78
N SER A 12 2.25 -3.94 -4.50
CA SER A 12 0.83 -4.23 -4.18
C SER A 12 0.07 -4.92 -5.32
N PHE A 13 0.54 -4.82 -6.57
CA PHE A 13 -0.08 -5.52 -7.70
C PHE A 13 -0.12 -7.04 -7.48
N ASN A 14 0.85 -7.59 -6.75
CA ASN A 14 0.82 -8.98 -6.29
C ASN A 14 -0.20 -9.12 -5.14
N GLY A 15 -1.45 -9.41 -5.51
CA GLY A 15 -2.59 -9.56 -4.60
C GLY A 15 -3.70 -8.52 -4.81
N LEU A 16 -3.39 -7.35 -5.40
CA LEU A 16 -4.37 -6.29 -5.72
C LEU A 16 -4.38 -5.92 -7.21
N GLY A 17 -4.16 -6.88 -8.10
CA GLY A 17 -4.16 -6.66 -9.56
C GLY A 17 -5.45 -6.01 -10.10
N ASN A 18 -6.59 -6.25 -9.45
CA ASN A 18 -7.88 -5.65 -9.82
C ASN A 18 -8.09 -4.24 -9.21
N ALA A 19 -7.21 -3.75 -8.34
CA ALA A 19 -7.25 -2.38 -7.85
C ALA A 19 -6.60 -1.45 -8.89
N PHE A 20 -7.25 -1.30 -10.05
CA PHE A 20 -6.67 -0.67 -11.26
C PHE A 20 -6.55 0.85 -11.16
N HIS A 21 -7.24 1.49 -10.21
CA HIS A 21 -7.27 2.95 -10.09
C HIS A 21 -7.04 3.40 -8.64
N ILE A 22 -6.21 4.43 -8.45
CA ILE A 22 -6.08 5.12 -7.16
C ILE A 22 -7.08 6.27 -7.16
N ALA A 23 -8.23 6.06 -6.51
CA ALA A 23 -9.29 7.08 -6.43
C ALA A 23 -8.93 8.24 -5.48
N ALA A 24 -8.18 7.97 -4.40
CA ALA A 24 -7.79 8.97 -3.41
C ALA A 24 -6.52 8.57 -2.64
N ILE A 25 -5.80 9.57 -2.12
CA ILE A 25 -4.72 9.40 -1.15
C ILE A 25 -5.20 9.99 0.17
N ASN A 26 -5.47 9.13 1.15
CA ASN A 26 -6.00 9.54 2.46
C ASN A 26 -4.92 10.03 3.45
N GLY A 27 -3.65 9.77 3.14
CA GLY A 27 -2.51 10.13 3.99
C GLY A 27 -1.31 9.22 3.75
N GLY A 28 -0.15 9.64 4.23
CA GLY A 28 1.08 8.87 4.13
C GLY A 28 2.17 9.47 5.01
N ARG A 29 3.05 8.62 5.53
CA ARG A 29 4.18 9.04 6.36
C ARG A 29 5.46 8.35 5.89
N HIS A 30 6.54 9.11 5.80
CA HIS A 30 7.89 8.57 5.69
C HIS A 30 8.48 8.46 7.08
N VAL A 31 8.57 7.23 7.59
CA VAL A 31 8.96 6.94 8.98
C VAL A 31 10.46 6.74 9.15
N ALA A 32 11.16 6.34 8.08
CA ALA A 32 12.61 6.21 8.05
C ALA A 32 13.17 6.52 6.64
N PRO A 33 14.43 6.98 6.53
CA PRO A 33 15.08 7.15 5.24
C PRO A 33 15.36 5.80 4.55
N LEU A 34 15.29 5.80 3.21
CA LEU A 34 15.68 4.71 2.33
C LEU A 34 16.92 5.13 1.54
N PHE A 35 17.90 4.23 1.45
CA PHE A 35 19.15 4.44 0.73
C PHE A 35 19.30 3.41 -0.39
N ALA A 36 20.17 3.69 -1.37
CA ALA A 36 20.51 2.74 -2.40
C ALA A 36 21.13 1.47 -1.80
N GLY A 37 20.88 0.31 -2.42
CA GLY A 37 21.38 -0.99 -1.97
C GLY A 37 20.52 -1.71 -0.93
N LEU A 38 19.46 -1.07 -0.41
CA LEU A 38 18.51 -1.73 0.50
C LEU A 38 17.38 -2.41 -0.28
N THR A 39 16.86 -3.50 0.27
CA THR A 39 15.72 -4.23 -0.31
C THR A 39 14.41 -3.70 0.26
N VAL A 40 13.45 -3.37 -0.61
CA VAL A 40 12.12 -2.92 -0.20
C VAL A 40 11.14 -4.09 -0.25
N PHE A 41 10.46 -4.32 0.87
CA PHE A 41 9.29 -5.19 0.95
C PHE A 41 8.05 -4.34 1.22
N ALA A 42 6.87 -4.89 0.90
CA ALA A 42 5.61 -4.22 1.19
C ALA A 42 4.51 -5.23 1.52
N TRP A 43 3.56 -4.80 2.34
CA TRP A 43 2.29 -5.48 2.53
C TRP A 43 1.15 -4.48 2.58
N THR A 44 -0.06 -4.95 2.28
CA THR A 44 -1.24 -4.10 2.22
C THR A 44 -2.36 -4.69 3.09
N GLU A 45 -2.95 -3.83 3.91
CA GLU A 45 -4.12 -4.08 4.74
C GLU A 45 -5.36 -3.49 4.05
N VAL A 46 -6.44 -4.26 3.93
CA VAL A 46 -7.76 -3.72 3.57
C VAL A 46 -8.42 -3.18 4.83
N LEU A 47 -8.58 -1.87 4.92
CA LEU A 47 -9.19 -1.21 6.08
C LEU A 47 -10.71 -1.12 5.97
N GLU A 48 -11.21 -0.95 4.75
CA GLU A 48 -12.63 -0.70 4.49
C GLU A 48 -12.98 -1.08 3.05
N THR A 49 -14.22 -1.49 2.84
CA THR A 49 -14.85 -1.66 1.54
C THR A 49 -16.05 -0.73 1.45
N ALA A 50 -16.22 -0.02 0.34
CA ALA A 50 -17.33 0.89 0.14
C ALA A 50 -17.93 0.71 -1.25
N GLU A 51 -19.25 0.77 -1.34
CA GLU A 51 -19.96 0.85 -2.61
C GLU A 51 -19.78 2.23 -3.25
N ILE A 52 -19.80 2.30 -4.58
CA ILE A 52 -19.80 3.57 -5.31
C ILE A 52 -21.24 3.94 -5.64
N PRO A 53 -21.77 5.08 -5.13
CA PRO A 53 -23.15 5.47 -5.40
C PRO A 53 -23.45 5.53 -6.90
N GLY A 54 -24.51 4.85 -7.33
CA GLY A 54 -24.93 4.80 -8.74
C GLY A 54 -24.13 3.84 -9.63
N ARG A 55 -23.31 2.96 -9.04
CA ARG A 55 -22.55 1.92 -9.74
C ARG A 55 -22.76 0.58 -9.06
N ASP A 56 -22.92 -0.48 -9.85
CA ASP A 56 -23.04 -1.88 -9.42
C ASP A 56 -21.93 -2.77 -9.99
N ASP A 57 -21.10 -2.23 -10.88
CA ASP A 57 -19.99 -2.92 -11.54
C ASP A 57 -18.64 -2.70 -10.85
N VAL A 58 -18.54 -1.75 -9.92
CA VAL A 58 -17.31 -1.39 -9.21
C VAL A 58 -17.56 -0.94 -7.77
N GLY A 59 -16.64 -1.30 -6.87
CA GLY A 59 -16.57 -0.82 -5.49
C GLY A 59 -15.21 -0.18 -5.18
N ALA A 60 -15.12 0.48 -4.03
CA ALA A 60 -13.90 1.12 -3.53
C ALA A 60 -13.31 0.33 -2.35
N LEU A 61 -11.98 0.26 -2.29
CA LEU A 61 -11.24 -0.30 -1.16
C LEU A 61 -10.39 0.79 -0.52
N ARG A 62 -10.50 0.94 0.80
CA ARG A 62 -9.55 1.74 1.57
C ARG A 62 -8.38 0.86 1.96
N LEU A 63 -7.22 1.13 1.38
CA LEU A 63 -6.03 0.34 1.58
C LEU A 63 -5.00 1.10 2.42
N ARG A 64 -4.29 0.37 3.29
CA ARG A 64 -3.06 0.85 3.92
C ARG A 64 -1.92 -0.02 3.46
N THR A 65 -0.94 0.59 2.78
CA THR A 65 0.28 -0.12 2.38
C THR A 65 1.42 0.30 3.28
N ILE A 66 2.14 -0.69 3.83
CA ILE A 66 3.33 -0.49 4.65
C ILE A 66 4.52 -1.05 3.89
N ALA A 67 5.55 -0.21 3.72
CA ALA A 67 6.81 -0.60 3.13
C ALA A 67 7.89 -0.71 4.20
N THR A 68 8.67 -1.77 4.15
CA THR A 68 9.80 -2.04 5.05
C THR A 68 11.09 -2.13 4.24
N LYS A 69 12.22 -1.86 4.90
CA LYS A 69 13.57 -2.03 4.35
C LYS A 69 14.25 -3.22 5.03
N ASP A 70 14.76 -4.15 4.24
CA ASP A 70 15.47 -5.37 4.67
C ASP A 70 14.74 -6.19 5.75
N ARG A 71 13.41 -6.07 5.81
CA ARG A 71 12.53 -6.83 6.69
C ARG A 71 11.38 -7.40 5.86
N PRO A 72 11.35 -8.72 5.63
CA PRO A 72 10.21 -9.38 5.00
C PRO A 72 8.90 -9.10 5.75
N CYS A 73 7.78 -9.08 5.03
CA CYS A 73 6.47 -8.72 5.59
C CYS A 73 5.57 -9.92 5.93
N ALA A 74 6.14 -11.12 6.11
CA ALA A 74 5.36 -12.34 6.35
C ALA A 74 4.57 -12.30 7.67
N ASP A 75 5.03 -11.52 8.65
CA ASP A 75 4.41 -11.29 9.96
C ASP A 75 3.55 -10.02 10.01
N PHE A 76 3.32 -9.36 8.87
CA PHE A 76 2.61 -8.08 8.78
C PHE A 76 3.15 -7.03 9.76
N PRO A 77 4.43 -6.68 9.64
CA PRO A 77 5.09 -5.81 10.60
C PRO A 77 4.43 -4.44 10.59
N ARG A 78 3.93 -4.03 11.76
CA ARG A 78 3.34 -2.71 11.99
C ARG A 78 4.28 -1.90 12.88
N GLU A 79 4.56 -0.66 12.49
CA GLU A 79 5.10 0.31 13.45
C GLU A 79 4.00 0.64 14.47
N ALA A 80 4.26 0.35 15.75
CA ALA A 80 3.47 0.90 16.84
C ALA A 80 3.63 2.43 16.79
N SER A 81 2.55 3.10 16.43
CA SER A 81 2.36 4.55 16.58
C SER A 81 1.53 4.81 17.81
#